data_AF-A0A453B4H2-F1
#
_entry.id   AF-A0A453B4H2-F1
#
_cell.length_a   1.000
_cell.length_b   1.000
_cell.length_c   1.000
_cell.angle_alpha   90.00
_cell.angle_beta   90.00
_cell.angle_gamma   90.00
#
_symmetry.space_group_name_H-M   'P 1'
#
loop_
_entity.id
_entity.type
_entity.pdbx_description
1 polymer ?
#
loop_
_entity_poly.entity_id
_entity_poly.type
_entity_poly.pdbx_seq_one_letter_code
_entity_poly.pdbx_strand_id
1 'polypeptide(L)'
;GVTIAGDRSSFVIGLIENRAKEVGVAAFDLRSASLHLSQYIETSCSYQNTKTLLHFYDPNTVIVPPNKTAADGMVGVSELVDKNYQASKKV
;
A
#
# COMPACT_ATOMS: atom_id res chain seq x y z
N GLY A 1 32.85 7.28 -9.66
CA GLY A 1 31.70 8.21 -9.69
C GLY A 1 30.93 8.01 -8.40
N VAL A 2 30.61 9.09 -7.71
CA VAL A 2 29.76 9.03 -6.51
C VAL A 2 28.33 8.79 -6.98
N THR A 3 27.79 7.61 -6.68
CA THR A 3 26.35 7.37 -6.82
C THR A 3 25.67 8.25 -5.79
N ILE A 4 25.11 9.39 -6.21
CA ILE A 4 24.12 10.10 -5.39
C ILE A 4 23.02 9.06 -5.17
N ALA A 5 22.77 8.69 -3.91
CA ALA A 5 21.66 7.83 -3.55
C ALA A 5 20.39 8.49 -4.11
N GLY A 6 19.93 7.97 -5.25
CA GLY A 6 18.89 8.58 -6.08
C GLY A 6 17.65 8.81 -5.25
N ASP A 7 17.01 9.94 -5.52
CA ASP A 7 15.78 10.47 -4.93
C ASP A 7 14.81 9.33 -4.57
N ARG A 8 14.82 8.89 -3.30
CA ARG A 8 13.87 7.87 -2.85
C ARG A 8 12.46 8.45 -3.00
N SER A 9 11.50 7.63 -3.44
CA SER A 9 10.11 8.06 -3.61
C SER A 9 9.59 8.80 -2.38
N SER A 10 8.87 9.90 -2.56
CA SER A 10 8.30 10.66 -1.44
C SER A 10 6.94 10.14 -0.99
N PHE A 11 6.45 9.05 -1.60
CA PHE A 11 5.12 8.52 -1.33
C PHE A 11 5.08 7.64 -0.08
N VAL A 12 4.06 7.89 0.74
CA VAL A 12 3.56 7.00 1.78
C VAL A 12 2.16 6.56 1.37
N ILE A 13 1.90 5.25 1.39
CA ILE A 13 0.61 4.69 0.98
C ILE A 13 -0.07 4.06 2.19
N GLY A 14 -1.29 4.46 2.51
CA GLY A 14 -2.20 3.72 3.37
C GLY A 14 -3.10 2.82 2.54
N LEU A 15 -3.29 1.57 2.95
CA LEU A 15 -4.24 0.64 2.34
C LEU A 15 -5.20 0.08 3.40
N ILE A 16 -6.47 -0.04 3.04
CA ILE A 16 -7.49 -0.73 3.84
C ILE A 16 -8.35 -1.57 2.92
N GLU A 17 -8.80 -2.73 3.38
CA GLU A 17 -9.78 -3.54 2.66
C GLU A 17 -10.97 -3.91 3.54
N ASN A 18 -12.10 -4.21 2.90
CA ASN A 18 -13.26 -4.82 3.56
C ASN A 18 -13.49 -6.26 3.10
N ARG A 19 -14.51 -6.92 3.67
CA ARG A 19 -14.87 -8.33 3.35
C ARG A 19 -15.30 -8.54 1.90
N ALA A 20 -15.72 -7.48 1.21
CA ALA A 20 -16.07 -7.52 -0.21
C ALA A 20 -14.86 -7.31 -1.13
N LYS A 21 -13.65 -7.27 -0.57
CA LYS A 21 -12.40 -6.90 -1.27
C LYS A 21 -12.43 -5.52 -1.89
N GLU A 22 -13.25 -4.63 -1.36
CA GLU A 22 -13.16 -3.22 -1.68
C GLU A 22 -11.93 -2.66 -0.97
N VAL A 23 -10.99 -2.12 -1.74
CA VAL A 23 -9.72 -1.58 -1.27
C VAL A 23 -9.77 -0.06 -1.35
N GLY A 24 -9.56 0.60 -0.23
CA GLY A 24 -9.30 2.03 -0.13
C GLY A 24 -7.80 2.30 -0.11
N VAL A 25 -7.37 3.34 -0.83
CA VAL A 25 -5.96 3.76 -0.93
C VAL A 25 -5.86 5.24 -0.61
N ALA A 26 -4.89 5.58 0.24
CA ALA A 26 -4.47 6.94 0.53
C ALA A 26 -3.00 7.10 0.17
N ALA A 27 -2.71 7.81 -0.92
CA ALA A 27 -1.35 8.08 -1.36
C ALA A 27 -0.93 9.50 -1.00
N PHE A 28 0.00 9.64 -0.07
CA PHE A 28 0.49 10.95 0.38
C PHE A 28 1.91 11.19 -0.12
N ASP A 29 2.09 12.26 -0.90
CA ASP A 29 3.40 12.73 -1.33
C ASP A 29 3.96 13.72 -0.30
N LEU A 30 5.01 13.30 0.42
CA LEU A 30 5.69 14.12 1.42
C LEU A 30 6.37 15.37 0.83
N ARG A 31 6.72 15.36 -0.47
CA ARG A 31 7.43 16.46 -1.12
C ARG A 31 6.48 17.60 -1.47
N SER A 32 5.31 17.27 -2.02
CA SER A 32 4.28 18.25 -2.40
C SER A 32 3.21 18.49 -1.34
N ALA A 33 3.18 17.68 -0.27
CA ALA A 33 2.11 17.64 0.73
C ALA A 33 0.72 17.38 0.10
N SER A 34 0.67 16.59 -0.97
CA SER A 34 -0.57 16.24 -1.68
C SER A 34 -1.08 14.85 -1.30
N LEU A 35 -2.41 14.71 -1.20
CA LEU A 35 -3.09 13.46 -0.86
C LEU A 35 -3.99 13.02 -2.01
N HIS A 36 -3.74 11.83 -2.53
CA HIS A 36 -4.56 11.18 -3.55
C HIS A 36 -5.34 10.03 -2.91
N LEU A 37 -6.67 10.09 -2.99
CA LEU A 37 -7.55 9.04 -2.50
C LEU A 37 -8.12 8.26 -3.67
N SER A 38 -8.07 6.93 -3.60
CA SER A 38 -8.72 6.06 -4.59
C SER A 38 -9.37 4.86 -3.93
N GLN A 39 -10.36 4.29 -4.63
CA GLN A 39 -11.12 3.14 -4.16
C GLN A 39 -11.44 2.24 -5.36
N TYR A 40 -11.31 0.93 -5.18
CA TYR A 40 -11.65 -0.06 -6.19
C TYR A 40 -11.98 -1.41 -5.55
N ILE A 41 -12.60 -2.30 -6.31
CA ILE A 41 -12.90 -3.66 -5.86
C ILE A 41 -11.85 -4.62 -6.43
N GLU A 42 -11.22 -5.42 -5.58
CA GLU A 42 -10.40 -6.54 -6.03
C GLU A 42 -11.25 -7.75 -6.40
N THR A 43 -11.28 -8.02 -7.69
CA THR A 43 -11.98 -9.18 -8.25
C THR A 43 -11.10 -10.45 -8.22
N SER A 44 -9.77 -10.29 -8.16
CA SER A 44 -8.81 -11.40 -8.12
C SER A 44 -8.36 -11.73 -6.69
N CYS A 45 -7.92 -12.97 -6.47
CA CYS A 45 -7.19 -13.34 -5.24
C CYS A 45 -5.71 -12.93 -5.28
N SER A 46 -5.20 -12.50 -6.43
CA SER A 46 -3.80 -12.06 -6.59
C SER A 46 -3.55 -10.60 -6.23
N TYR A 47 -4.60 -9.83 -5.91
CA TYR A 47 -4.55 -8.39 -5.60
C TYR A 47 -3.83 -7.56 -6.67
N GLN A 48 -4.15 -7.80 -7.94
CA GLN A 48 -3.39 -7.28 -9.07
C GLN A 48 -3.54 -5.77 -9.21
N ASN A 49 -4.73 -5.19 -8.97
CA ASN A 49 -4.87 -3.73 -9.06
C ASN A 49 -4.07 -3.03 -7.97
N THR A 50 -4.04 -3.60 -6.76
CA THR A 50 -3.23 -3.10 -5.64
C THR A 50 -1.75 -3.17 -5.96
N LYS A 51 -1.26 -4.28 -6.55
CA LYS A 51 0.14 -4.38 -7.02
C LYS A 51 0.47 -3.31 -8.04
N THR A 52 -0.39 -3.13 -9.05
CA THR A 52 -0.19 -2.13 -10.09
C THR A 52 -0.09 -0.72 -9.51
N LEU A 53 -0.95 -0.37 -8.56
CA LEU A 53 -0.90 0.92 -7.87
C LEU A 53 0.36 1.10 -7.02
N LEU A 54 0.76 0.08 -6.28
CA LEU A 54 1.99 0.13 -5.49
C LEU A 54 3.24 0.26 -6.37
N HIS A 55 3.27 -0.39 -7.54
CA HIS A 55 4.33 -0.19 -8.53
C HIS A 55 4.31 1.20 -9.15
N PHE A 56 3.12 1.77 -9.38
CA PHE A 56 2.99 3.11 -9.94
C PHE A 56 3.49 4.21 -9.00
N TYR A 57 3.14 4.14 -7.71
CA TYR A 57 3.57 5.12 -6.71
C TYR A 57 4.97 4.86 -6.15
N ASP A 58 5.47 3.63 -6.28
CA ASP A 58 6.76 3.16 -5.75
C ASP A 58 7.01 3.65 -4.31
N PRO A 59 6.15 3.33 -3.33
CA PRO A 59 6.17 4.02 -2.06
C PRO A 59 7.32 3.58 -1.15
N ASN A 60 7.91 4.54 -0.45
CA ASN A 60 8.90 4.25 0.59
C ASN A 60 8.29 3.56 1.82
N THR A 61 6.99 3.76 2.06
CA THR A 61 6.28 3.19 3.20
C THR A 61 4.85 2.83 2.84
N VAL A 62 4.44 1.62 3.22
CA VAL A 62 3.06 1.14 3.10
C VAL A 62 2.51 0.87 4.49
N ILE A 63 1.42 1.54 4.84
CA ILE A 63 0.72 1.41 6.12
C ILE A 63 -0.53 0.58 5.89
N VAL A 64 -0.68 -0.49 6.67
CA VAL A 64 -1.85 -1.38 6.65
C VAL A 64 -2.38 -1.58 8.07
N PRO A 65 -3.70 -1.74 8.27
CA PRO A 65 -4.27 -2.09 9.56
C PRO A 65 -3.65 -3.37 10.14
N PRO A 66 -3.50 -3.46 11.48
CA PRO A 66 -2.97 -4.66 12.12
C PRO A 66 -3.91 -5.86 11.95
N ASN A 67 -3.37 -6.99 11.49
CA ASN A 67 -4.14 -8.22 11.26
C ASN A 67 -4.78 -8.80 12.53
N LYS A 68 -4.30 -8.43 13.73
CA LYS A 68 -4.80 -8.96 15.01
C LYS A 68 -6.27 -8.60 15.28
N THR A 69 -6.78 -7.55 14.64
CA THR A 69 -8.18 -7.11 14.77
C THR A 69 -8.95 -7.27 13.46
N ALA A 70 -8.36 -7.89 12.44
CA ALA A 70 -9.03 -8.10 11.16
C ALA A 70 -10.09 -9.19 11.31
N ALA A 71 -11.26 -8.97 10.71
CA ALA A 71 -12.24 -10.05 10.56
C ALA A 71 -11.75 -11.05 9.50
N ASP A 72 -12.29 -12.27 9.55
CA ASP A 72 -12.04 -13.29 8.52
C ASP A 72 -12.26 -12.71 7.12
N GLY A 73 -11.27 -12.91 6.24
CA GLY A 73 -11.28 -12.41 4.86
C GLY A 73 -10.83 -10.96 4.67
N MET A 74 -10.33 -10.25 5.70
CA MET A 74 -9.81 -8.88 5.60
C MET A 74 -8.29 -8.77 5.82
N VAL A 75 -7.53 -9.75 5.32
CA VAL A 75 -6.06 -9.79 5.46
C VAL A 75 -5.29 -9.89 4.14
N GLY A 76 -5.97 -9.91 2.99
CA GLY A 76 -5.35 -10.08 1.69
C GLY A 76 -4.41 -8.93 1.29
N VAL A 77 -4.77 -7.68 1.58
CA VAL A 77 -3.87 -6.54 1.36
C VAL A 77 -2.67 -6.57 2.31
N SER A 78 -2.90 -6.89 3.58
CA SER A 78 -1.81 -7.02 4.55
C SER A 78 -0.84 -8.14 4.18
N GLU A 79 -1.35 -9.30 3.76
CA GLU A 79 -0.54 -10.42 3.25
C GLU A 79 0.22 -10.06 1.98
N LEU A 80 -0.40 -9.29 1.08
CA LEU A 80 0.25 -8.79 -0.12
C LEU A 80 1.46 -7.92 0.25
N VAL A 81 1.28 -6.98 1.17
CA VAL A 81 2.34 -6.08 1.63
C VAL A 81 3.45 -6.88 2.30
N ASP A 82 3.11 -7.79 3.22
CA ASP A 82 4.08 -8.63 3.94
C ASP A 82 4.95 -9.49 3.00
N LYS A 83 4.41 -9.93 1.86
CA LYS A 83 5.14 -10.74 0.86
C LYS A 83 6.07 -9.92 -0.03
N ASN A 84 5.73 -8.67 -0.35
CA ASN A 84 6.39 -7.92 -1.42
C ASN A 84 7.18 -6.69 -0.94
N TYR A 85 6.87 -6.18 0.25
CA TYR A 85 7.50 -4.99 0.81
C TYR A 85 8.03 -5.38 2.20
N GLN A 86 9.36 -5.40 2.37
CA GLN A 86 9.99 -5.75 3.65
C GLN A 86 9.56 -4.78 4.74
N ALA A 87 8.47 -5.13 5.43
CA ALA A 87 7.92 -4.51 6.63
C ALA A 87 8.28 -3.01 6.79
N SER A 88 7.78 -2.17 5.88
CA SER A 88 7.73 -0.73 6.13
C SER A 88 6.79 -0.51 7.31
N LYS A 89 7.35 -0.41 8.51
CA LYS A 89 6.74 0.03 9.77
C LYS A 89 5.21 -0.16 9.86
N LYS A 90 4.77 -1.34 10.33
CA LYS A 90 3.42 -1.49 10.89
C LYS A 90 3.35 -0.59 12.13
N VAL A 91 2.56 0.48 12.08
CA VAL A 91 2.31 1.39 13.23
C VAL A 91 0.93 1.10 13.79
#